data_AF-A0A2W5TWI1-F1
#
_entry.id   AF-A0A2W5TWI1-F1
#
_cell.length_a   1.000
_cell.length_b   1.000
_cell.length_c   1.000
_cell.angle_alpha   90.00
_cell.angle_beta   90.00
_cell.angle_gamma   90.00
#
_symmetry.space_group_name_H-M   'P 1'
#
loop_
_entity.id
_entity.type
_entity.pdbx_description
1 polymer ?
#
loop_
_entity_poly.entity_id
_entity_poly.type
_entity_poly.pdbx_seq_one_letter_code
_entity_poly.pdbx_strand_id
1 'polypeptide(L)'
;MERWLPVKGYPGYEVSDLGRVRSTDREIVTVRGFRRRYRGQMLAPGRAKSGHLTVRLGKTDSQYVHILVLTAFVGPAPQGHECLHKGDVKDDNRLERLRWGTRSENMYELWENGCRG
;
A
#
# COMPACT_ATOMS: atom_id res chain seq x y z
N MET A 1 17.46 -4.80 5.45
CA MET A 1 16.63 -6.02 5.30
C MET A 1 15.20 -5.57 5.12
N GLU A 2 14.46 -6.15 4.17
CA GLU A 2 13.05 -5.80 3.93
C GLU A 2 12.17 -6.41 5.03
N ARG A 3 11.31 -5.59 5.63
CA ARG A 3 10.35 -6.04 6.64
C ARG A 3 9.00 -6.26 5.99
N TRP A 4 8.28 -7.28 6.45
CA TRP A 4 6.97 -7.66 5.95
C TRP A 4 5.96 -7.65 7.10
N LEU A 5 4.80 -7.04 6.89
CA LEU A 5 3.71 -7.00 7.86
C LEU A 5 2.39 -7.46 7.23
N PRO A 6 1.50 -8.08 8.01
CA PRO A 6 0.20 -8.51 7.51
C PRO A 6 -0.67 -7.32 7.11
N VAL A 7 -1.43 -7.47 6.03
CA VAL A 7 -2.41 -6.46 5.64
C VAL A 7 -3.69 -6.64 6.46
N LYS A 8 -4.01 -5.65 7.30
CA LYS A 8 -5.21 -5.68 8.16
C LYS A 8 -6.48 -5.81 7.30
N GLY A 9 -7.37 -6.73 7.67
CA GLY A 9 -8.60 -7.03 6.92
C GLY A 9 -8.42 -8.00 5.74
N TYR A 10 -7.18 -8.35 5.38
CA TYR A 10 -6.90 -9.27 4.27
C TYR A 10 -5.99 -10.43 4.73
N PRO A 11 -6.54 -11.42 5.43
CA PRO A 11 -5.79 -12.60 5.86
C PRO A 11 -5.07 -13.28 4.69
N GLY A 12 -3.82 -13.64 4.92
CA GLY A 12 -2.96 -14.29 3.92
C GLY A 12 -2.37 -13.34 2.87
N TYR A 13 -2.28 -12.04 3.18
CA TYR A 13 -1.55 -11.04 2.42
C TYR A 13 -0.62 -10.25 3.33
N GLU A 14 0.55 -9.90 2.82
CA GLU A 14 1.56 -9.10 3.50
C GLU A 14 2.07 -7.99 2.58
N VAL A 15 2.48 -6.88 3.19
CA VAL A 15 3.08 -5.72 2.54
C VAL A 15 4.45 -5.45 3.15
N SER A 16 5.40 -5.03 2.32
CA SER A 16 6.75 -4.71 2.75
C SER A 16 6.99 -3.22 2.95
N ASP A 17 8.00 -2.88 3.76
CA ASP A 17 8.45 -1.50 3.91
C ASP A 17 9.12 -0.92 2.65
N LEU A 18 9.36 -1.76 1.64
CA LEU A 18 9.83 -1.34 0.30
C LEU A 18 8.69 -1.21 -0.72
N GLY A 19 7.42 -1.32 -0.29
CA GLY A 19 6.26 -1.14 -1.17
C GLY A 19 5.94 -2.34 -2.05
N ARG A 20 6.35 -3.56 -1.65
CA ARG A 20 5.96 -4.81 -2.32
C ARG A 20 4.80 -5.45 -1.59
N VAL A 21 3.95 -6.19 -2.32
CA VAL A 21 2.82 -6.92 -1.73
C VAL A 21 2.86 -8.36 -2.18
N ARG A 22 2.65 -9.29 -1.25
CA ARG A 22 2.61 -10.73 -1.53
C ARG A 22 1.41 -11.39 -0.89
N SER A 23 0.96 -12.50 -1.46
CA SER A 23 0.14 -13.46 -0.73
C SER A 23 1.03 -14.44 0.03
N THR A 24 0.49 -15.02 1.10
CA THR A 24 1.12 -16.13 1.82
C THR A 24 0.43 -17.45 1.46
N ASP A 25 1.09 -18.56 1.78
CA ASP A 25 0.47 -19.88 1.72
C ASP A 25 -0.80 -19.89 2.57
N ARG A 26 -1.91 -20.39 2.02
CA ARG A 26 -3.19 -20.47 2.73
C ARG A 26 -4.08 -21.56 2.16
N GLU A 27 -4.96 -22.07 3.00
CA GLU A 27 -6.04 -22.99 2.61
C GLU A 27 -7.37 -22.29 2.83
N ILE A 28 -8.26 -22.36 1.83
CA ILE A 28 -9.62 -21.84 1.94
C ILE A 28 -10.62 -22.94 1.66
N VAL A 29 -11.76 -22.91 2.36
CA VAL A 29 -12.92 -23.73 2.05
C VAL A 29 -13.82 -22.93 1.12
N THR A 30 -14.08 -23.46 -0.07
CA THR A 30 -14.99 -22.84 -1.02
C THR A 30 -16.43 -22.89 -0.49
N VAL A 31 -17.32 -22.06 -1.05
CA VAL A 31 -18.76 -22.09 -0.73
C VAL A 31 -19.42 -23.46 -0.99
N ARG A 32 -18.77 -24.33 -1.78
CA ARG A 32 -19.21 -25.70 -2.07
C ARG A 32 -18.55 -26.75 -1.16
N GLY A 33 -17.83 -26.34 -0.12
CA GLY A 33 -17.19 -27.23 0.85
C GLY A 33 -15.80 -27.78 0.45
N PHE A 34 -15.34 -27.54 -0.78
CA PHE A 34 -14.01 -28.00 -1.21
C PHE A 34 -12.88 -27.20 -0.57
N ARG A 35 -11.87 -27.90 -0.05
CA ARG A 35 -10.62 -27.28 0.41
C ARG A 35 -9.70 -26.99 -0.77
N ARG A 36 -9.17 -25.77 -0.83
CA ARG A 36 -8.23 -25.36 -1.86
C ARG A 36 -7.02 -24.68 -1.23
N ARG A 37 -5.83 -25.21 -1.51
CA ARG A 37 -4.55 -24.63 -1.12
C ARG A 37 -4.08 -23.63 -2.17
N TYR A 38 -3.61 -22.49 -1.71
CA TYR A 38 -3.00 -21.42 -2.49
C TYR A 38 -1.57 -21.27 -2.02
N ARG A 39 -0.63 -21.22 -2.97
CA ARG A 39 0.75 -20.85 -2.67
C ARG A 39 0.88 -19.32 -2.62
N GLY A 40 1.70 -18.83 -1.71
CA GLY A 40 2.08 -17.43 -1.61
C GLY A 40 2.86 -17.00 -2.85
N GLN A 41 2.57 -15.81 -3.34
CA GLN A 41 3.13 -15.25 -4.56
C GLN A 41 3.31 -13.74 -4.41
N MET A 42 4.36 -13.21 -5.04
CA MET A 42 4.50 -11.77 -5.20
C MET A 42 3.40 -11.25 -6.13
N LEU A 43 2.69 -10.21 -5.72
CA LEU A 43 1.66 -9.59 -6.55
C LEU A 43 2.29 -8.56 -7.48
N ALA A 44 1.94 -8.63 -8.77
CA ALA A 44 2.30 -7.60 -9.72
C ALA A 44 1.36 -6.40 -9.56
N PRO A 45 1.86 -5.19 -9.24
CA PRO A 45 1.03 -4.01 -9.15
C PRO A 45 0.56 -3.56 -10.53
N GLY A 46 -0.71 -3.18 -10.62
CA GLY A 46 -1.25 -2.40 -11.73
C GLY A 46 -1.11 -0.89 -11.45
N ARG A 47 -1.21 -0.07 -12.50
CA ARG A 47 -1.16 1.39 -12.38
C ARG A 47 -2.56 1.98 -12.55
N ALA A 48 -3.02 2.76 -11.58
CA ALA A 48 -4.28 3.50 -11.66
C ALA A 48 -4.14 4.71 -12.61
N LYS A 49 -5.26 5.26 -13.07
CA LYS A 49 -5.28 6.48 -13.90
C LYS A 49 -4.58 7.67 -13.25
N SER A 50 -4.56 7.72 -11.91
CA SER A 50 -3.88 8.76 -11.13
C SER A 50 -2.36 8.62 -11.07
N GLY A 51 -1.80 7.52 -11.61
CA GLY A 51 -0.38 7.18 -11.57
C GLY A 51 0.03 6.28 -10.40
N HIS A 52 -0.82 6.14 -9.37
CA HIS A 52 -0.55 5.32 -8.19
C HIS A 52 -0.57 3.82 -8.50
N LEU A 53 0.26 3.06 -7.79
CA LEU A 53 0.26 1.60 -7.87
C LEU A 53 -0.88 0.99 -7.04
N THR A 54 -1.48 -0.05 -7.59
CA THR A 54 -2.59 -0.80 -6.99
C THR A 54 -2.35 -2.29 -7.10
N VAL A 55 -2.85 -3.06 -6.14
CA VAL A 55 -2.83 -4.52 -6.16
C VAL A 55 -4.24 -5.06 -5.88
N ARG A 56 -4.54 -6.23 -6.43
CA ARG A 56 -5.81 -6.91 -6.14
C ARG A 56 -5.62 -7.86 -4.95
N LEU A 57 -6.34 -7.60 -3.87
CA LEU A 57 -6.46 -8.49 -2.73
C LEU A 57 -7.78 -9.26 -2.84
N GLY A 58 -7.74 -10.59 -2.82
CA GLY A 58 -8.91 -11.42 -3.09
C GLY A 58 -9.42 -11.30 -4.54
N LYS A 59 -10.74 -11.46 -4.73
CA LYS A 59 -11.33 -11.57 -6.08
C LYS A 59 -11.66 -10.22 -6.70
N THR A 60 -12.09 -9.24 -5.90
CA THR A 60 -12.69 -7.99 -6.37
C THR A 60 -12.09 -6.73 -5.75
N ASP A 61 -11.20 -6.87 -4.77
CA ASP A 61 -10.79 -5.73 -3.96
C ASP A 61 -9.46 -5.16 -4.45
N SER A 62 -9.48 -3.95 -4.98
CA SER A 62 -8.29 -3.27 -5.49
C SER A 62 -7.83 -2.24 -4.48
N GLN A 63 -6.60 -2.39 -3.99
CA GLN A 63 -6.04 -1.60 -2.91
C GLN A 63 -4.79 -0.84 -3.37
N TYR A 64 -4.63 0.39 -2.90
CA TYR A 64 -3.46 1.22 -3.22
C TYR A 64 -2.25 0.80 -2.40
N VAL A 65 -1.11 0.58 -3.07
CA VAL A 65 0.10 0.06 -2.42
C VAL A 65 0.59 1.01 -1.31
N HIS A 66 0.66 2.32 -1.57
CA HIS A 66 1.08 3.31 -0.57
C HIS A 66 0.20 3.30 0.69
N ILE A 67 -1.12 3.12 0.55
CA ILE A 67 -2.06 3.03 1.68
C ILE A 67 -1.78 1.75 2.48
N LEU A 68 -1.57 0.62 1.81
CA LEU A 68 -1.25 -0.63 2.49
C LEU A 68 0.03 -0.51 3.32
N VAL A 69 1.08 0.11 2.75
CA VAL A 69 2.36 0.33 3.44
C VAL A 69 2.15 1.20 4.68
N LEU A 70 1.56 2.40 4.55
CA LEU A 70 1.36 3.28 5.71
C LEU A 70 0.45 2.64 6.76
N THR A 71 -0.64 2.00 6.34
CA THR A 71 -1.58 1.38 7.28
C THR A 71 -0.93 0.24 8.08
N ALA A 72 -0.06 -0.55 7.45
CA ALA A 72 0.61 -1.67 8.11
C ALA A 72 1.73 -1.22 9.05
N PHE A 73 2.55 -0.22 8.65
CA PHE A 73 3.74 0.18 9.39
C PHE A 73 3.56 1.39 10.32
N VAL A 74 2.61 2.27 10.02
CA VAL A 74 2.33 3.50 10.78
C VAL A 74 0.98 3.40 11.49
N GLY A 75 -0.03 2.86 10.81
CA GLY A 75 -1.40 2.75 11.31
C GLY A 75 -2.40 3.49 10.41
N PRO A 76 -3.70 3.48 10.79
CA PRO A 76 -4.75 4.10 9.99
C PRO A 76 -4.52 5.61 9.83
N ALA A 77 -4.99 6.16 8.71
CA ALA A 77 -4.92 7.59 8.46
C ALA A 77 -5.67 8.37 9.56
N PRO A 78 -5.05 9.40 10.17
CA PRO A 78 -5.77 10.36 10.99
C PRO A 78 -6.87 11.06 10.19
N GLN A 79 -7.88 11.60 10.88
CA GLN A 79 -8.98 12.29 10.21
C GLN A 79 -8.45 13.46 9.35
N GLY A 80 -8.95 13.57 8.12
CA GLY A 80 -8.56 14.63 7.18
C GLY A 80 -7.15 14.48 6.56
N HIS A 81 -6.44 13.39 6.86
CA HIS A 81 -5.14 13.11 6.28
C HIS A 81 -5.26 12.19 5.06
N GLU A 82 -4.38 12.43 4.09
CA GLU A 82 -4.15 11.58 2.94
C GLU A 82 -2.69 11.10 2.93
N CYS A 83 -2.40 10.11 2.08
CA CYS A 83 -1.03 9.64 1.91
C CYS A 83 -0.29 10.62 1.00
N LEU A 84 0.82 11.16 1.49
CA LEU A 84 1.71 12.04 0.74
C LEU A 84 2.98 11.29 0.34
N HIS A 85 3.37 11.46 -0.92
CA HIS A 85 4.65 10.99 -1.44
C HIS A 85 5.68 12.11 -1.41
N LYS A 86 6.82 11.86 -0.78
CA LYS A 86 7.94 12.80 -0.78
C LYS A 86 8.42 13.05 -2.22
N GLY A 87 8.35 14.31 -2.67
CA GLY A 87 8.72 14.71 -4.03
C GLY A 87 7.72 14.32 -5.12
N ASP A 88 6.47 13.99 -4.75
CA ASP A 88 5.36 13.65 -5.67
C ASP A 88 5.63 12.45 -6.62
N VAL A 89 6.51 11.53 -6.22
CA VAL A 89 6.83 10.32 -6.99
C VAL A 89 5.88 9.18 -6.62
N LYS A 90 4.77 9.05 -7.37
CA LYS A 90 3.62 8.18 -7.05
C LYS A 90 3.88 6.67 -7.12
N ASP A 91 4.95 6.24 -7.79
CA ASP A 91 5.34 4.83 -7.89
C ASP A 91 6.44 4.42 -6.89
N ASP A 92 7.04 5.37 -6.18
CA ASP A 92 7.95 5.09 -5.07
C ASP A 92 7.16 4.86 -3.77
N ASN A 93 6.74 3.62 -3.56
CA ASN A 93 5.89 3.22 -2.43
C ASN A 93 6.70 2.74 -1.21
N ARG A 94 7.99 3.10 -1.10
CA ARG A 94 8.81 2.77 0.07
C ARG A 94 8.33 3.55 1.29
N LEU A 95 8.28 2.90 2.46
CA LEU A 95 7.80 3.51 3.70
C LEU A 95 8.49 4.85 4.02
N GLU A 96 9.80 4.97 3.77
CA GLU A 96 10.57 6.20 3.99
C GLU A 96 10.14 7.39 3.11
N ARG A 97 9.38 7.14 2.04
CA ARG A 97 8.86 8.14 1.10
C ARG A 97 7.41 8.51 1.35
N LEU A 98 6.75 7.81 2.27
CA LEU A 98 5.32 7.95 2.54
C LEU A 98 5.09 8.53 3.92
N ARG A 99 4.08 9.40 4.04
CA ARG A 99 3.55 9.83 5.33
C ARG A 99 2.07 10.15 5.24
N TRP A 100 1.37 10.10 6.37
CA TRP A 100 0.07 10.75 6.49
C TRP A 100 0.29 12.26 6.60
N GLY A 101 -0.51 13.04 5.89
CA GLY A 101 -0.49 14.50 5.98
C GLY A 101 -1.72 15.11 5.33
N THR A 102 -1.84 16.42 5.46
CA THR A 102 -2.88 17.23 4.83
C THR A 102 -2.35 17.85 3.53
N ARG A 103 -3.26 18.22 2.62
CA ARG A 103 -2.90 18.94 1.39
C ARG A 103 -2.11 20.22 1.65
N SER A 104 -2.44 20.94 2.72
CA SER A 104 -1.74 22.15 3.15
C SER A 104 -0.28 21.89 3.51
N GLU A 105 0.01 20.81 4.24
CA GLU A 105 1.38 20.44 4.60
C GLU A 105 2.21 20.06 3.37
N ASN A 106 1.59 19.38 2.40
CA ASN A 106 2.26 19.05 1.14
C ASN A 106 2.66 20.31 0.35
N MET A 107 1.76 21.28 0.25
CA MET A 107 2.03 22.54 -0.46
C MET A 107 3.12 23.37 0.23
N TYR A 108 3.14 23.39 1.57
CA TYR A 108 4.17 24.08 2.33
C TYR A 108 5.55 23.45 2.13
N GLU A 109 5.67 22.12 2.19
CA GLU A 109 6.94 21.42 1.95
C GLU A 109 7.45 21.62 0.52
N LEU A 110 6.57 21.66 -0.48
CA LEU A 110 6.98 21.97 -1.86
C LEU A 110 7.50 23.39 -2.01
N TRP A 111 6.91 24.34 -1.26
CA TRP A 111 7.37 25.73 -1.22
C TRP A 111 8.75 25.86 -0.57
N GLU A 112 8.98 25.21 0.58
CA GLU A 112 10.27 25.24 1.27
C GLU A 112 11.38 24.49 0.50
N ASN A 113 11.06 23.36 -0.16
CA ASN A 113 12.06 22.48 -0.75
C ASN A 113 12.44 22.78 -2.20
N GLY A 114 11.87 23.79 -2.89
CA GLY A 114 12.31 24.02 -4.27
C GLY A 114 11.59 25.03 -5.15
N CYS A 115 10.60 25.78 -4.68
CA CYS A 115 10.08 26.93 -5.43
C CYS A 115 10.56 28.25 -4.81
N ARG A 116 11.88 28.49 -4.84
CA ARG A 116 12.35 29.87 -4.98
C ARG A 116 12.08 30.26 -6.43
N GLY A 117 11.14 31.19 -6.63
CA GLY A 117 10.85 31.77 -7.95
C GLY A 117 12.06 32.43 -8.60
#